data_AF-A0A7S0FNH7-F1
#
_entry.id   AF-A0A7S0FNH7-F1
#
_cell.length_a   1.000
_cell.length_b   1.000
_cell.length_c   1.000
_cell.angle_alpha   90.00
_cell.angle_beta   90.00
_cell.angle_gamma   90.00
#
_symmetry.space_group_name_H-M   'P 1'
#
loop_
_entity.id
_entity.type
_entity.pdbx_description
1 polymer ?
#
loop_
_entity_poly.entity_id
_entity_poly.type
_entity_poly.pdbx_seq_one_letter_code
_entity_poly.pdbx_strand_id
1 'polypeptide(L)'
;GVDTSHFTCRKRMPDSLGPDEWIDKGVQCGKCIRYTLHKNLDEPLLERCGDYDVYTQLDVENEAKHGGCFFPQIQALDVLHEENPTATFILTFRPVSKWIDSLTQWKGFDMPIIERLGKCQNMLPGLHGSTPKHFADWWCGHVEFVRSFVKQHPAHKLIEVNIEAEDAGEYIAGHFGIDANCWEHKNKNMLKGVADHEVHHIDEKAIENMPMWMQKDIAKKKKRHEQILKNQKMQFEE
;
A
#
# COMPACT_ATOMS: atom_id res chain seq x y z
N GLY A 1 1.45 -23.07 -3.63
CA GLY A 1 1.83 -21.66 -3.50
C GLY A 1 0.78 -20.87 -4.20
N VAL A 2 0.61 -19.60 -3.85
CA VAL A 2 -0.33 -18.72 -4.53
C VAL A 2 0.49 -17.81 -5.43
N ASP A 3 0.13 -17.73 -6.70
CA ASP A 3 0.78 -16.83 -7.64
C ASP A 3 0.19 -15.42 -7.49
N THR A 4 1.05 -14.45 -7.20
CA THR A 4 0.61 -13.07 -6.98
C THR A 4 1.34 -12.13 -7.91
N SER A 5 0.64 -11.11 -8.36
CA SER A 5 1.16 -10.24 -9.41
C SER A 5 2.42 -9.44 -9.05
N HIS A 6 2.65 -9.15 -7.75
CA HIS A 6 3.74 -8.26 -7.32
C HIS A 6 4.51 -8.77 -6.08
N PHE A 7 4.27 -10.02 -5.67
CA PHE A 7 4.99 -10.65 -4.58
C PHE A 7 5.08 -12.17 -4.81
N THR A 8 6.22 -12.78 -4.53
CA THR A 8 6.34 -14.24 -4.62
C THR A 8 6.72 -14.80 -3.27
N CYS A 9 5.80 -15.51 -2.63
CA CYS A 9 6.18 -16.35 -1.49
C CYS A 9 6.65 -17.72 -1.99
N ARG A 10 7.96 -17.89 -2.19
CA ARG A 10 8.53 -19.21 -2.54
C ARG A 10 8.76 -20.02 -1.26
N LYS A 11 8.16 -21.22 -1.17
CA LYS A 11 8.78 -22.33 -0.42
C LYS A 11 10.11 -22.63 -1.11
N ARG A 12 11.21 -22.67 -0.36
CA ARG A 12 12.54 -23.07 -0.85
C ARG A 12 12.40 -24.38 -1.65
N MET A 13 12.53 -24.32 -2.97
CA MET A 13 12.68 -25.47 -3.86
C MET A 13 14.09 -25.42 -4.48
N PRO A 14 14.66 -26.57 -4.87
CA PRO A 14 16.08 -26.71 -5.17
C PRO A 14 16.49 -25.89 -6.40
N ASP A 15 17.77 -25.50 -6.41
CA ASP A 15 18.44 -24.71 -7.43
C ASP A 15 18.35 -25.34 -8.83
N SER A 16 17.25 -25.14 -9.55
CA SER A 16 17.22 -25.42 -11.00
C SER A 16 15.98 -24.83 -11.68
N LEU A 17 15.90 -23.51 -11.84
CA LEU A 17 15.24 -22.90 -13.00
C LEU A 17 16.03 -21.65 -13.41
N GLY A 18 16.45 -21.65 -14.68
CA GLY A 18 17.38 -20.69 -15.27
C GLY A 18 16.80 -19.28 -15.44
N PRO A 19 17.64 -18.31 -15.84
CA PRO A 19 17.37 -16.88 -15.76
C PRO A 19 16.72 -16.30 -17.03
N ASP A 20 15.81 -17.02 -17.69
CA ASP A 20 15.20 -16.55 -18.95
C ASP A 20 13.68 -16.75 -18.94
N GLU A 21 12.97 -15.72 -18.48
CA GLU A 21 11.66 -15.25 -19.00
C GLU A 21 11.15 -14.10 -18.11
N TRP A 22 11.83 -12.96 -18.20
CA TRP A 22 11.22 -11.68 -17.85
C TRP A 22 10.31 -11.27 -19.03
N ILE A 23 9.22 -12.02 -19.24
CA ILE A 23 8.00 -11.41 -19.80
C ILE A 23 7.72 -10.21 -18.89
N ASP A 24 7.31 -9.09 -19.47
CA ASP A 24 7.08 -7.77 -18.85
C ASP A 24 6.03 -7.80 -17.71
N LYS A 25 6.29 -8.61 -16.67
CA LYS A 25 5.56 -8.77 -15.39
C LYS A 25 5.74 -7.54 -14.49
N GLY A 26 6.18 -6.41 -15.06
CA GLY A 26 6.46 -5.15 -14.40
C GLY A 26 5.38 -4.08 -14.59
N VAL A 27 4.31 -4.38 -15.33
CA VAL A 27 3.15 -3.47 -15.40
C VAL A 27 2.31 -3.68 -14.14
N GLN A 28 2.28 -2.67 -13.27
CA GLN A 28 1.32 -2.57 -12.16
C GLN A 28 -0.06 -3.01 -12.65
N CYS A 29 -0.73 -3.96 -11.97
CA CYS A 29 -2.01 -4.52 -12.44
C CYS A 29 -3.01 -3.40 -12.76
N GLY A 30 -3.01 -2.32 -11.97
CA GLY A 30 -3.82 -1.13 -12.24
C GLY A 30 -3.59 -0.52 -13.62
N LYS A 31 -2.34 -0.45 -14.11
CA LYS A 31 -2.00 0.07 -15.44
C LYS A 31 -2.45 -0.86 -16.56
N CYS A 32 -2.25 -2.17 -16.38
CA CYS A 32 -2.71 -3.16 -17.36
C CYS A 32 -4.23 -3.09 -17.51
N ILE A 33 -4.96 -3.13 -16.39
CA ILE A 33 -6.43 -3.05 -16.38
C ILE A 33 -6.90 -1.77 -17.05
N ARG A 34 -6.30 -0.63 -16.68
CA ARG A 34 -6.61 0.67 -17.29
C ARG A 34 -6.43 0.65 -18.80
N TYR A 35 -5.31 0.12 -19.26
CA TYR A 35 -4.99 0.04 -20.69
C TYR A 35 -6.03 -0.81 -21.43
N THR A 36 -6.34 -1.99 -20.91
CA THR A 36 -7.32 -2.92 -21.51
C THR A 36 -8.69 -2.27 -21.63
N LEU A 37 -9.18 -1.62 -20.56
CA LEU A 37 -10.47 -0.92 -20.58
C LEU A 37 -10.47 0.27 -21.55
N HIS A 38 -9.42 1.10 -21.57
CA HIS A 38 -9.34 2.22 -22.50
C HIS A 38 -9.26 1.81 -23.96
N LYS A 39 -8.65 0.66 -24.25
CA LYS A 39 -8.55 0.13 -25.61
C LYS A 39 -9.77 -0.69 -26.03
N ASN A 40 -10.69 -0.96 -25.10
CA ASN A 40 -11.88 -1.78 -25.34
C ASN A 40 -11.51 -3.10 -26.04
N LEU A 41 -10.49 -3.77 -25.49
CA LEU A 41 -10.03 -5.05 -26.02
C LEU A 41 -11.02 -6.14 -25.63
N ASP A 42 -11.26 -7.07 -26.57
CA ASP A 42 -12.15 -8.22 -26.39
C ASP A 42 -11.37 -9.42 -25.79
N GLU A 43 -10.63 -9.15 -24.71
CA GLU A 43 -9.82 -10.13 -24.00
C GLU A 43 -10.19 -10.13 -22.52
N PRO A 44 -10.23 -11.30 -21.84
CA PRO A 44 -10.43 -11.36 -20.40
C PRO A 44 -9.38 -10.51 -19.68
N LEU A 45 -9.87 -9.54 -18.91
CA LEU A 45 -9.09 -8.50 -18.25
C LEU A 45 -8.00 -9.09 -17.34
N LEU A 46 -8.35 -10.10 -16.54
CA LEU A 46 -7.46 -10.65 -15.53
C LEU A 46 -6.43 -11.59 -16.17
N GLU A 47 -6.85 -12.43 -17.11
CA GLU A 47 -5.95 -13.31 -17.87
C GLU A 47 -4.89 -12.48 -18.62
N ARG A 48 -5.33 -11.43 -19.32
CA ARG A 48 -4.42 -10.51 -20.03
C ARG A 48 -3.42 -9.85 -19.10
N CYS A 49 -3.83 -9.56 -17.87
CA CYS A 49 -2.98 -8.91 -16.88
C CYS A 49 -2.12 -9.90 -16.06
N GLY A 50 -2.06 -11.17 -16.46
CA GLY A 50 -1.06 -12.13 -16.02
C GLY A 50 -1.62 -13.39 -15.35
N ASP A 51 -2.94 -13.58 -15.32
CA ASP A 51 -3.61 -14.79 -14.82
C ASP A 51 -3.14 -15.24 -13.42
N TYR A 52 -3.06 -14.29 -12.49
CA TYR A 52 -2.62 -14.51 -11.12
C TYR A 52 -3.76 -15.04 -10.23
N ASP A 53 -3.42 -15.78 -9.17
CA ASP A 53 -4.37 -16.11 -8.11
C ASP A 53 -4.74 -14.86 -7.28
N VAL A 54 -3.79 -13.92 -7.14
CA VAL A 54 -3.95 -12.68 -6.36
C VAL A 54 -3.45 -11.47 -7.14
N TYR A 55 -4.37 -10.54 -7.39
CA TYR A 55 -4.08 -9.25 -8.03
C TYR A 55 -3.84 -8.17 -6.98
N THR A 56 -2.60 -7.70 -6.87
CA THR A 56 -2.18 -6.58 -6.00
C THR A 56 -1.59 -5.43 -6.81
N GLN A 57 -1.22 -4.33 -6.13
CA GLN A 57 -0.79 -3.07 -6.76
C GLN A 57 -1.77 -2.60 -7.85
N LEU A 58 -3.04 -2.59 -7.47
CA LEU A 58 -4.16 -2.07 -8.26
C LEU A 58 -4.26 -0.55 -8.12
N ASP A 59 -3.15 0.16 -8.05
CA ASP A 59 -3.12 1.61 -7.89
C ASP A 59 -2.29 2.25 -9.00
N VAL A 60 -2.90 3.22 -9.68
CA VAL A 60 -2.24 4.07 -10.65
C VAL A 60 -2.38 5.50 -10.16
N GLU A 61 -1.30 6.05 -9.61
CA GLU A 61 -1.28 7.42 -9.11
C GLU A 61 -0.61 8.38 -10.10
N ASN A 62 -1.21 9.56 -10.28
CA ASN A 62 -0.60 10.72 -10.94
C ASN A 62 -0.04 10.46 -12.35
N GLU A 63 -0.61 9.51 -13.10
CA GLU A 63 -0.13 9.19 -14.44
C GLU A 63 -0.80 10.09 -15.50
N ALA A 64 -0.27 11.30 -15.65
CA ALA A 64 -0.82 12.34 -16.53
C ALA A 64 -1.00 11.86 -17.99
N LYS A 65 -0.06 11.03 -18.50
CA LYS A 65 -0.12 10.46 -19.86
C LYS A 65 -1.32 9.55 -20.10
N HIS A 66 -1.88 8.98 -19.05
CA HIS A 66 -2.96 7.99 -19.15
C HIS A 66 -4.29 8.49 -18.58
N GLY A 67 -4.39 9.76 -18.17
CA GLY A 67 -5.62 10.37 -17.66
C GLY A 67 -5.67 10.53 -16.15
N GLY A 68 -4.52 10.62 -15.48
CA GLY A 68 -4.45 10.89 -14.05
C GLY A 68 -4.49 9.62 -13.21
N CYS A 69 -5.27 9.61 -12.13
CA CYS A 69 -5.32 8.48 -11.21
C CYS A 69 -6.34 7.43 -11.64
N PHE A 70 -6.06 6.17 -11.33
CA PHE A 70 -6.97 5.05 -11.57
C PHE A 70 -6.77 3.95 -10.52
N PHE A 71 -7.85 3.56 -9.87
CA PHE A 71 -7.90 2.57 -8.80
C PHE A 71 -9.01 1.57 -9.13
N PRO A 72 -8.76 0.50 -9.92
CA PRO A 72 -9.81 -0.43 -10.33
C PRO A 72 -10.53 -1.11 -9.17
N GLN A 73 -9.85 -1.33 -8.04
CA GLN A 73 -10.42 -1.81 -6.78
C GLN A 73 -11.40 -0.83 -6.11
N ILE A 74 -11.57 0.37 -6.66
CA ILE A 74 -12.56 1.38 -6.22
C ILE A 74 -13.50 1.73 -7.38
N GLN A 75 -12.94 1.97 -8.57
CA GLN A 75 -13.63 2.57 -9.71
C GLN A 75 -14.20 1.56 -10.71
N ALA A 76 -13.75 0.31 -10.68
CA ALA A 76 -14.12 -0.72 -11.67
C ALA A 76 -14.46 -2.06 -10.99
N LEU A 77 -15.06 -2.01 -9.79
CA LEU A 77 -15.43 -3.21 -9.03
C LEU A 77 -16.50 -4.05 -9.76
N ASP A 78 -17.41 -3.40 -10.48
CA ASP A 78 -18.39 -4.02 -11.36
C ASP A 78 -17.73 -4.85 -12.45
N VAL A 79 -16.76 -4.28 -13.16
CA VAL A 79 -15.97 -4.98 -14.18
C VAL A 79 -15.20 -6.17 -13.58
N LEU A 80 -14.55 -5.97 -12.43
CA LEU A 80 -13.83 -7.04 -11.74
C LEU A 80 -14.78 -8.15 -11.25
N HIS A 81 -16.02 -7.81 -10.87
CA HIS A 81 -17.05 -8.78 -10.52
C HIS A 81 -17.52 -9.58 -11.72
N GLU A 82 -17.76 -8.94 -12.87
CA GLU A 82 -18.17 -9.63 -14.09
C GLU A 82 -17.11 -10.65 -14.54
N GLU A 83 -15.84 -10.27 -14.46
CA GLU A 83 -14.70 -11.12 -14.82
C GLU A 83 -14.51 -12.30 -13.86
N ASN A 84 -14.68 -12.09 -12.55
CA ASN A 84 -14.61 -13.16 -11.56
C ASN A 84 -15.69 -12.99 -10.48
N PRO A 85 -16.91 -13.53 -10.69
CA PRO A 85 -18.06 -13.33 -9.80
C PRO A 85 -17.95 -14.07 -8.46
N THR A 86 -16.90 -14.87 -8.29
CA THR A 86 -16.63 -15.66 -7.07
C THR A 86 -15.35 -15.22 -6.35
N ALA A 87 -14.76 -14.09 -6.77
CA ALA A 87 -13.53 -13.57 -6.19
C ALA A 87 -13.64 -13.38 -4.67
N THR A 88 -12.50 -13.53 -3.99
CA THR A 88 -12.35 -13.19 -2.57
C THR A 88 -11.70 -11.83 -2.45
N PHE A 89 -12.39 -10.90 -1.79
CA PHE A 89 -11.86 -9.57 -1.48
C PHE A 89 -11.13 -9.59 -0.13
N ILE A 90 -9.94 -9.00 -0.11
CA ILE A 90 -9.19 -8.73 1.12
C ILE A 90 -9.30 -7.24 1.42
N LEU A 91 -9.94 -6.89 2.53
CA LEU A 91 -10.07 -5.51 2.99
C LEU A 91 -9.17 -5.32 4.22
N THR A 92 -8.10 -4.53 4.04
CA THR A 92 -7.12 -4.27 5.10
C THR A 92 -7.47 -3.04 5.91
N PHE A 93 -7.33 -3.14 7.24
CA PHE A 93 -7.64 -2.11 8.21
C PHE A 93 -6.47 -1.81 9.12
N ARG A 94 -6.42 -0.57 9.60
CA ARG A 94 -5.65 -0.14 10.76
C ARG A 94 -6.38 1.03 11.42
N PRO A 95 -6.03 1.44 12.65
CA PRO A 95 -6.64 2.63 13.27
C PRO A 95 -6.55 3.84 12.33
N VAL A 96 -7.68 4.50 12.08
CA VAL A 96 -7.79 5.58 11.06
C VAL A 96 -6.77 6.69 11.32
N SER A 97 -6.55 7.05 12.59
CA SER A 97 -5.51 8.04 12.96
C SER A 97 -4.12 7.62 12.49
N LYS A 98 -3.72 6.36 12.70
CA LYS A 98 -2.42 5.84 12.25
C LYS A 98 -2.32 5.71 10.73
N TRP A 99 -3.43 5.43 10.05
CA TRP A 99 -3.49 5.47 8.59
C TRP A 99 -3.27 6.89 8.06
N ILE A 100 -3.97 7.88 8.61
CA ILE A 100 -3.81 9.30 8.27
C ILE A 100 -2.37 9.79 8.53
N ASP A 101 -1.78 9.41 9.67
CA ASP A 101 -0.38 9.69 9.97
C ASP A 101 0.54 9.11 8.89
N SER A 102 0.28 7.87 8.46
CA SER A 102 1.04 7.22 7.38
C SER A 102 0.95 8.02 6.07
N LEU A 103 -0.26 8.45 5.68
CA LEU A 103 -0.43 9.24 4.45
C LEU A 103 0.29 10.59 4.52
N THR A 104 0.29 11.21 5.70
CA THR A 104 0.86 12.56 5.92
C THR A 104 2.38 12.53 6.02
N GLN A 105 2.95 11.45 6.58
CA GLN A 105 4.38 11.38 6.91
C GLN A 105 5.21 10.59 5.90
N TRP A 106 4.58 9.79 5.03
CA TRP A 106 5.29 9.01 4.01
C TRP A 106 5.72 9.91 2.83
N LYS A 107 7.03 10.11 2.67
CA LYS A 107 7.62 11.02 1.67
C LYS A 107 8.51 10.29 0.64
N GLY A 108 8.09 9.14 0.14
CA GLY A 108 8.86 8.36 -0.83
C GLY A 108 9.14 9.07 -2.17
N PHE A 109 8.41 10.15 -2.50
CA PHE A 109 8.45 10.82 -3.79
C PHE A 109 8.19 12.33 -3.65
N ASP A 110 9.15 13.10 -3.14
CA ASP A 110 9.18 14.59 -2.98
C ASP A 110 7.99 15.29 -2.26
N MET A 111 6.86 14.61 -2.09
CA MET A 111 5.63 15.07 -1.49
C MET A 111 4.93 13.93 -0.72
N PRO A 112 4.17 14.24 0.34
CA PRO A 112 3.37 13.27 1.09
C PRO A 112 2.37 12.50 0.22
N ILE A 113 2.04 11.26 0.61
CA ILE A 113 0.98 10.47 -0.06
C ILE A 113 -0.37 11.20 0.02
N ILE A 114 -0.69 11.86 1.14
CA ILE A 114 -1.95 12.60 1.28
C ILE A 114 -2.11 13.67 0.20
N GLU A 115 -1.01 14.32 -0.20
CA GLU A 115 -1.04 15.31 -1.28
C GLU A 115 -1.14 14.63 -2.65
N ARG A 116 -0.48 13.48 -2.86
CA ARG A 116 -0.59 12.68 -4.10
C ARG A 116 -2.01 12.21 -4.34
N LEU A 117 -2.64 11.60 -3.32
CA LEU A 117 -4.03 11.13 -3.39
C LEU A 117 -5.01 12.29 -3.44
N GLY A 118 -4.69 13.43 -2.81
CA GLY A 118 -5.50 14.64 -2.90
C GLY A 118 -5.67 15.15 -4.35
N LYS A 119 -4.65 14.96 -5.21
CA LYS A 119 -4.76 15.24 -6.66
C LYS A 119 -5.68 14.27 -7.39
N CYS A 120 -5.98 13.11 -6.79
CA CYS A 120 -6.86 12.08 -7.32
C CYS A 120 -8.32 12.21 -6.85
N GLN A 121 -8.71 13.25 -6.11
CA GLN A 121 -10.02 13.33 -5.45
C GLN A 121 -11.22 13.09 -6.38
N ASN A 122 -11.16 13.56 -7.63
CA ASN A 122 -12.23 13.34 -8.62
C ASN A 122 -12.35 11.89 -9.11
N MET A 123 -11.36 11.05 -8.80
CA MET A 123 -11.26 9.63 -9.15
C MET A 123 -11.44 8.72 -7.93
N LEU A 124 -11.69 9.30 -6.76
CA LEU A 124 -11.97 8.60 -5.51
C LEU A 124 -13.40 8.97 -5.07
N PRO A 125 -14.43 8.22 -5.47
CA PRO A 125 -15.81 8.54 -5.16
C PRO A 125 -16.03 8.79 -3.67
N GLY A 126 -16.70 9.90 -3.34
CA GLY A 126 -16.96 10.33 -1.96
C GLY A 126 -15.81 11.05 -1.26
N LEU A 127 -14.63 11.18 -1.88
CA LEU A 127 -13.54 11.98 -1.30
C LEU A 127 -13.75 13.46 -1.65
N HIS A 128 -13.99 14.27 -0.62
CA HIS A 128 -14.26 15.70 -0.78
C HIS A 128 -13.12 16.55 -0.22
N GLY A 129 -12.04 16.72 -0.99
CA GLY A 129 -10.87 17.51 -0.61
C GLY A 129 -9.66 16.66 -0.21
N SER A 130 -8.62 17.32 0.29
CA SER A 130 -7.29 16.73 0.48
C SER A 130 -6.71 16.86 1.90
N THR A 131 -7.56 17.12 2.91
CA THR A 131 -7.11 17.28 4.30
C THR A 131 -7.13 15.94 5.04
N PRO A 132 -6.38 15.78 6.14
CA PRO A 132 -6.47 14.62 7.03
C PRO A 132 -7.92 14.26 7.41
N LYS A 133 -8.75 15.27 7.68
CA LYS A 133 -10.17 15.05 8.00
C LYS A 133 -10.95 14.49 6.81
N HIS A 134 -10.76 15.02 5.60
CA HIS A 134 -11.45 14.52 4.41
C HIS A 134 -11.12 13.05 4.12
N PHE A 135 -9.85 12.66 4.28
CA PHE A 135 -9.45 11.27 4.14
C PHE A 135 -10.02 10.38 5.26
N ALA A 136 -10.06 10.87 6.51
CA ALA A 136 -10.64 10.12 7.61
C ALA A 136 -12.15 9.87 7.43
N ASP A 137 -12.88 10.89 6.99
CA ASP A 137 -14.32 10.77 6.68
C ASP A 137 -14.55 9.81 5.49
N TRP A 138 -13.71 9.92 4.45
CA TRP A 138 -13.78 9.06 3.27
C TRP A 138 -13.48 7.59 3.59
N TRP A 139 -12.52 7.30 4.47
CA TRP A 139 -12.15 5.94 4.84
C TRP A 139 -13.35 5.12 5.31
N CYS A 140 -14.15 5.65 6.23
CA CYS A 140 -15.34 4.96 6.73
C CYS A 140 -16.36 4.71 5.60
N GLY A 141 -16.56 5.68 4.71
CA GLY A 141 -17.43 5.52 3.55
C GLY A 141 -16.93 4.43 2.58
N HIS A 142 -15.63 4.36 2.33
CA HIS A 142 -15.03 3.33 1.49
C HIS A 142 -15.21 1.91 2.06
N VAL A 143 -15.03 1.75 3.38
CA VAL A 143 -15.26 0.48 4.07
C VAL A 143 -16.71 0.00 3.92
N GLU A 144 -17.66 0.89 4.18
CA GLU A 144 -19.09 0.55 4.05
C GLU A 144 -19.49 0.27 2.60
N PHE A 145 -18.87 0.97 1.64
CA PHE A 145 -19.05 0.69 0.22
C PHE A 145 -18.61 -0.74 -0.15
N VAL A 146 -17.40 -1.16 0.24
CA VAL A 146 -16.90 -2.52 -0.06
C VAL A 146 -17.76 -3.60 0.59
N ARG A 147 -18.15 -3.41 1.87
CA ARG A 147 -19.07 -4.32 2.57
C ARG A 147 -20.41 -4.43 1.86
N SER A 148 -20.97 -3.29 1.45
CA SER A 148 -22.24 -3.23 0.74
C SER A 148 -22.17 -3.91 -0.62
N PHE A 149 -21.04 -3.76 -1.33
CA PHE A 149 -20.79 -4.44 -2.61
C PHE A 149 -20.79 -5.95 -2.43
N VAL A 150 -19.96 -6.51 -1.55
CA VAL A 150 -19.91 -7.97 -1.33
C VAL A 150 -21.25 -8.52 -0.83
N LYS A 151 -21.99 -7.76 0.00
CA LYS A 151 -23.34 -8.14 0.44
C LYS A 151 -24.34 -8.25 -0.72
N GLN A 152 -24.21 -7.40 -1.74
CA GLN A 152 -25.07 -7.45 -2.93
C GLN A 152 -24.68 -8.59 -3.88
N HIS A 153 -23.45 -9.09 -3.79
CA HIS A 153 -22.89 -10.16 -4.62
C HIS A 153 -22.42 -11.34 -3.74
N PRO A 154 -23.35 -12.14 -3.17
CA PRO A 154 -23.05 -13.12 -2.12
C PRO A 154 -22.19 -14.32 -2.56
N ALA A 155 -21.91 -14.47 -3.85
CA ALA A 155 -20.94 -15.44 -4.35
C ALA A 155 -19.49 -15.04 -4.03
N HIS A 156 -19.25 -13.76 -3.79
CA HIS A 156 -17.97 -13.28 -3.29
C HIS A 156 -17.77 -13.60 -1.81
N LYS A 157 -16.49 -13.62 -1.42
CA LYS A 157 -16.08 -13.65 -0.02
C LYS A 157 -15.41 -12.34 0.35
N LEU A 158 -15.58 -11.89 1.59
CA LEU A 158 -14.86 -10.76 2.16
C LEU A 158 -14.04 -11.22 3.36
N ILE A 159 -12.74 -10.95 3.34
CA ILE A 159 -11.83 -11.17 4.47
C ILE A 159 -11.37 -9.80 4.95
N GLU A 160 -11.76 -9.44 6.17
CA GLU A 160 -11.36 -8.20 6.82
C GLU A 160 -10.15 -8.47 7.72
N VAL A 161 -9.07 -7.70 7.55
CA VAL A 161 -7.80 -7.92 8.27
C VAL A 161 -7.35 -6.64 8.95
N ASN A 162 -7.14 -6.66 10.27
CA ASN A 162 -6.38 -5.61 10.94
C ASN A 162 -4.88 -5.85 10.75
N ILE A 163 -4.21 -5.06 9.93
CA ILE A 163 -2.79 -5.24 9.60
C ILE A 163 -1.83 -4.86 10.74
N GLU A 164 -2.36 -4.29 11.84
CA GLU A 164 -1.57 -4.02 13.05
C GLU A 164 -1.75 -5.10 14.13
N ALA A 165 -2.59 -6.10 13.92
CA ALA A 165 -2.72 -7.21 14.85
C ALA A 165 -1.46 -8.09 14.83
N GLU A 166 -1.04 -8.58 16.01
CA GLU A 166 0.15 -9.42 16.13
C GLU A 166 0.02 -10.73 15.34
N ASP A 167 -1.21 -11.23 15.22
CA ASP A 167 -1.59 -12.46 14.52
C ASP A 167 -2.07 -12.23 13.07
N ALA A 168 -1.93 -11.02 12.51
CA ALA A 168 -2.47 -10.68 11.19
C ALA A 168 -2.00 -11.65 10.08
N GLY A 169 -0.72 -12.07 10.12
CA GLY A 169 -0.17 -13.02 9.16
C GLY A 169 -0.74 -14.43 9.32
N GLU A 170 -0.96 -14.88 10.56
CA GLU A 170 -1.58 -16.18 10.86
C GLU A 170 -3.06 -16.19 10.48
N TYR A 171 -3.76 -15.09 10.74
CA TYR A 171 -5.16 -14.91 10.36
C TYR A 171 -5.36 -15.06 8.85
N ILE A 172 -4.59 -14.32 8.03
CA ILE A 172 -4.67 -14.44 6.58
C ILE A 172 -4.21 -15.84 6.11
N ALA A 173 -3.15 -16.39 6.70
CA ALA A 173 -2.67 -17.73 6.38
C ALA A 173 -3.75 -18.81 6.54
N GLY A 174 -4.57 -18.73 7.60
CA GLY A 174 -5.68 -19.64 7.85
C GLY A 174 -6.76 -19.63 6.75
N HIS A 175 -6.91 -18.52 6.03
CA HIS A 175 -7.89 -18.42 4.93
C HIS A 175 -7.37 -18.92 3.59
N PHE A 176 -6.08 -18.74 3.30
CA PHE A 176 -5.52 -19.00 1.96
C PHE A 176 -4.58 -20.22 1.89
N GLY A 177 -4.24 -20.83 3.03
CA GLY A 177 -3.29 -21.95 3.08
C GLY A 177 -1.87 -21.58 2.66
N ILE A 178 -1.54 -20.29 2.72
CA ILE A 178 -0.19 -19.75 2.54
C ILE A 178 0.47 -19.63 3.91
N ASP A 179 1.77 -19.92 4.02
CA ASP A 179 2.51 -19.81 5.28
C ASP A 179 2.45 -18.39 5.86
N ALA A 180 2.30 -18.28 7.18
CA ALA A 180 2.23 -16.97 7.87
C ALA A 180 3.46 -16.09 7.57
N ASN A 181 4.65 -16.69 7.38
CA ASN A 181 5.88 -15.96 7.07
C ASN A 181 5.87 -15.30 5.68
N CYS A 182 4.94 -15.68 4.80
CA CYS A 182 4.73 -15.01 3.52
C CYS A 182 4.08 -13.62 3.69
N TRP A 183 3.36 -13.41 4.79
CA TRP A 183 2.62 -12.17 5.07
C TRP A 183 3.52 -11.19 5.82
N GLU A 184 4.55 -10.72 5.13
CA GLU A 184 5.58 -9.88 5.72
C GLU A 184 5.14 -8.43 5.96
N HIS A 185 5.72 -7.79 6.97
CA HIS A 185 5.55 -6.36 7.20
C HIS A 185 6.56 -5.55 6.36
N LYS A 186 6.22 -5.33 5.09
CA LYS A 186 6.95 -4.45 4.14
C LYS A 186 6.36 -3.03 4.12
N ASN A 187 7.01 -2.11 3.40
CA ASN A 187 6.60 -0.71 3.29
C ASN A 187 6.40 -0.04 4.66
N LYS A 188 7.36 -0.24 5.56
CA LYS A 188 7.47 0.49 6.83
C LYS A 188 8.06 1.87 6.58
N ASN A 189 7.50 2.89 7.22
CA ASN A 189 8.08 4.22 7.13
C ASN A 189 9.37 4.19 7.97
N MET A 190 10.51 4.13 7.29
CA MET A 190 11.84 4.09 7.94
C MET A 190 12.06 5.30 8.85
N LEU A 191 11.33 6.40 8.65
CA LEU A 191 11.39 7.59 9.51
C LEU A 191 10.71 7.42 10.87
N LYS A 192 9.78 6.46 11.02
CA LYS A 192 9.15 6.16 12.32
C LYS A 192 10.04 5.28 13.20
N GLY A 193 10.85 4.40 12.61
CA GLY A 193 11.85 3.62 13.36
C GLY A 193 12.90 4.49 14.06
N VAL A 194 13.23 5.64 13.46
CA VAL A 194 14.15 6.62 14.06
C VAL A 194 13.47 7.45 15.17
N ALA A 195 12.16 7.66 15.10
CA ALA A 195 11.44 8.49 16.08
C ALA A 195 11.05 7.72 17.35
N ASP A 196 10.71 6.43 17.23
CA ASP A 196 10.14 5.68 18.35
C ASP A 196 11.13 4.72 19.05
N HIS A 197 12.30 4.39 18.48
CA HIS A 197 13.28 3.59 19.24
C HIS A 197 14.79 3.71 18.97
N GLU A 198 15.30 4.38 17.92
CA GLU A 198 16.77 4.38 17.69
C GLU A 198 17.32 5.69 17.09
N VAL A 199 17.28 6.81 17.82
CA VAL A 199 18.29 7.88 17.57
C VAL A 199 19.62 7.55 18.25
N HIS A 200 19.63 6.64 19.22
CA HIS A 200 20.81 6.29 20.01
C HIS A 200 21.67 5.16 19.42
N HIS A 201 21.22 4.45 18.38
CA HIS A 201 21.89 3.24 17.87
C HIS A 201 22.16 3.21 16.36
N ILE A 202 21.96 4.30 15.63
CA ILE A 202 22.41 4.36 14.24
C ILE A 202 23.94 4.47 14.23
N ASP A 203 24.61 3.39 13.81
CA ASP A 203 26.06 3.34 13.61
C ASP A 203 26.51 4.49 12.69
N GLU A 204 27.44 5.31 13.16
CA GLU A 204 27.95 6.47 12.40
C GLU A 204 28.58 6.02 11.07
N LYS A 205 29.14 4.81 11.01
CA LYS A 205 29.66 4.23 9.77
C LYS A 205 28.59 3.91 8.74
N ALA A 206 27.36 3.62 9.18
CA ALA A 206 26.23 3.42 8.29
C ALA A 206 25.78 4.75 7.67
N ILE A 207 25.89 5.86 8.41
CA ILE A 207 25.54 7.21 7.94
C ILE A 207 26.52 7.69 6.87
N GLU A 208 27.82 7.44 7.05
CA GLU A 208 28.87 7.85 6.10
C GLU A 208 28.69 7.24 4.70
N ASN A 209 28.12 6.04 4.62
CA ASN A 209 27.87 5.34 3.36
C ASN A 209 26.53 5.71 2.70
N MET A 210 25.72 6.58 3.31
CA MET A 210 24.44 7.02 2.74
C MET A 210 24.62 8.18 1.74
N PRO A 211 23.69 8.34 0.78
CA PRO A 211 23.65 9.52 -0.09
C PRO A 211 23.62 10.82 0.72
N MET A 212 24.33 11.84 0.24
CA MET A 212 24.57 13.11 0.95
C MET A 212 23.27 13.84 1.39
N TRP A 213 22.18 13.69 0.64
CA TRP A 213 20.89 14.27 1.00
C TRP A 213 20.28 13.60 2.23
N MET A 214 20.49 12.30 2.40
CA MET A 214 20.01 11.52 3.55
C MET A 214 20.85 11.83 4.80
N GLN A 215 22.17 12.00 4.65
CA GLN A 215 23.05 12.48 5.72
C GLN A 215 22.60 13.85 6.26
N LYS A 216 22.30 14.79 5.35
CA LYS A 216 21.80 16.14 5.71
C LYS A 216 20.45 16.09 6.43
N ASP A 217 19.55 15.20 6.02
CA ASP A 217 18.25 15.06 6.67
C ASP A 217 18.37 14.43 8.07
N ILE A 218 19.25 13.44 8.24
CA ILE A 218 19.59 12.87 9.56
C ILE A 218 20.19 13.94 10.49
N ALA A 219 21.15 14.73 10.01
CA ALA A 219 21.75 15.82 10.80
C ALA A 219 20.72 16.87 11.23
N LYS A 220 19.80 17.24 10.32
CA LYS A 220 18.70 18.17 10.62
C LYS A 220 17.76 17.61 11.69
N LYS A 221 17.49 16.30 11.67
CA LYS A 221 16.65 15.61 12.66
C LYS A 221 17.33 15.50 14.02
N LYS A 222 18.63 15.14 14.09
CA LYS A 222 19.42 15.15 15.33
C LYS A 222 19.36 16.54 16.00
N LYS A 223 19.61 17.60 15.24
CA LYS A 223 19.54 18.99 15.73
C LYS A 223 18.14 19.37 16.25
N ARG A 224 17.08 18.92 15.57
CA ARG A 224 15.70 19.17 16.02
C ARG A 224 15.39 18.42 17.32
N HIS A 225 15.85 17.18 17.45
CA HIS A 225 15.66 16.39 18.66
C HIS A 225 16.40 16.99 19.86
N GLU A 226 17.65 17.41 19.69
CA GLU A 226 18.42 18.14 20.71
C GLU A 226 17.70 19.42 21.15
N GLN A 227 17.09 20.15 20.22
CA GLN A 227 16.32 21.35 20.56
C GLN A 227 15.06 21.01 21.37
N ILE A 228 14.36 19.92 21.05
CA ILE A 228 13.20 19.45 21.80
C ILE A 228 13.61 19.08 23.23
N LEU A 229 14.70 18.32 23.39
CA LEU A 229 15.22 17.95 24.72
C LEU A 229 15.66 19.17 25.53
N LYS A 230 16.30 20.16 24.91
CA LYS A 230 16.63 21.43 25.57
C LYS A 230 15.39 22.18 26.03
N ASN A 231 14.37 22.27 25.18
CA ASN A 231 13.11 22.94 25.51
C ASN A 231 12.36 22.22 26.64
N GLN A 232 12.36 20.89 26.64
CA GLN A 232 11.78 20.09 27.72
C GLN A 232 12.54 20.29 29.03
N LYS A 233 13.88 20.31 28.99
CA LYS A 233 14.70 20.53 30.19
C LYS A 233 14.45 21.90 30.82
N MET A 234 14.29 22.95 30.01
CA MET A 234 13.94 24.29 30.51
C MET A 234 12.55 24.34 31.17
N GLN A 235 11.58 23.53 30.73
CA GLN A 235 10.24 23.46 31.33
C GLN A 235 10.20 22.76 32.70
N PHE A 236 11.26 22.06 33.10
CA PHE A 236 11.39 21.41 34.41
C PHE A 236 12.32 22.16 35.37
N GLU A 237 12.90 23.29 34.94
CA GLU A 237 13.80 24.14 35.75
C GLU A 237 13.16 25.51 36.11
N GLU A 238 11.88 25.73 35.75
CA GLU A 238 11.00 26.84 36.22
C GLU A 238 9.95 26.33 37.23
#